data_AF-A0A914IG77-F1
#
_entry.id   AF-A0A914IG77-F1
#
_cell.length_a   1.000
_cell.length_b   1.000
_cell.length_c   1.000
_cell.angle_alpha   90.00
_cell.angle_beta   90.00
_cell.angle_gamma   90.00
#
_symmetry.space_group_name_H-M   'P 1'
#
loop_
_entity.id
_entity.type
_entity.pdbx_description
1 polymer ?
#
loop_
_entity_poly.entity_id
_entity_poly.type
_entity_poly.pdbx_seq_one_letter_code
_entity_poly.pdbx_strand_id
1 'polypeptide(L)'
;MERLKVEFANSTVPVNFIIYFWTFSADIVPFELKNNLTKERLVFRHFEEDEWLLVRCPIDRNKDKWSKWEAEAKYCLGNSIDINFKDKDIGDGRWYYVLARFLGLTL
;
A
#
# COMPACT_ATOMS: atom_id res chain seq x y z
N MET A 1 -8.30 -8.75 1.31
CA MET A 1 -7.05 -8.28 1.98
C MET A 1 -6.25 -9.37 2.69
N GLU A 2 -6.87 -10.42 3.22
CA GLU A 2 -6.14 -11.46 4.00
C GLU A 2 -5.00 -12.13 3.24
N ARG A 3 -5.19 -12.44 1.95
CA ARG A 3 -4.13 -13.02 1.12
C ARG A 3 -2.86 -12.16 1.07
N LEU A 4 -3.00 -10.84 0.97
CA LEU A 4 -1.86 -9.91 1.00
C LEU A 4 -1.12 -9.97 2.34
N LYS A 5 -1.85 -10.07 3.45
CA LYS A 5 -1.26 -10.18 4.80
C LYS A 5 -0.42 -11.46 4.92
N VAL A 6 -0.96 -12.58 4.42
CA VAL A 6 -0.27 -13.88 4.38
C VAL A 6 0.99 -13.81 3.51
N GLU A 7 0.88 -13.27 2.30
CA GLU A 7 2.03 -13.11 1.40
C GLU A 7 3.12 -12.21 2.00
N PHE A 8 2.74 -11.10 2.65
CA PHE A 8 3.69 -10.23 3.34
C PHE A 8 4.41 -10.94 4.51
N ALA A 9 3.68 -11.72 5.31
CA ALA A 9 4.23 -12.46 6.43
C ALA A 9 5.23 -13.55 5.97
N ASN A 10 4.97 -14.19 4.83
CA ASN A 10 5.82 -15.23 4.26
C ASN A 10 6.94 -14.68 3.35
N SER A 11 6.93 -13.39 3.05
CA SER A 11 7.92 -12.77 2.18
C SER A 11 9.33 -12.82 2.80
N THR A 12 10.30 -13.28 2.03
CA THR A 12 11.71 -13.37 2.42
C THR A 12 12.59 -12.31 1.75
N VAL A 13 12.04 -11.63 0.74
CA VAL A 13 12.73 -10.59 -0.03
C VAL A 13 12.19 -9.24 0.40
N PRO A 14 13.05 -8.31 0.90
CA PRO A 14 12.61 -6.98 1.23
C PRO A 14 12.27 -6.20 -0.05
N VAL A 15 11.11 -5.54 -0.04
CA VAL A 15 10.65 -4.66 -1.11
C VAL A 15 9.91 -3.48 -0.52
N ASN A 16 10.11 -2.30 -1.11
CA ASN A 16 9.51 -1.06 -0.64
C ASN A 16 8.55 -0.51 -1.68
N PHE A 17 7.36 -0.10 -1.25
CA PHE A 17 6.40 0.55 -2.13
C PHE A 17 5.42 1.42 -1.36
N ILE A 18 4.83 2.37 -2.08
CA ILE A 18 3.70 3.18 -1.65
C ILE A 18 2.64 3.07 -2.74
N ILE A 19 1.48 2.55 -2.38
CA ILE A 19 0.32 2.46 -3.27
C ILE A 19 -0.75 3.37 -2.71
N TYR A 20 -1.29 4.22 -3.56
CA TYR A 20 -2.36 5.15 -3.25
C TYR A 20 -3.67 4.70 -3.92
N PHE A 21 -4.77 4.85 -3.19
CA PHE A 21 -6.12 4.56 -3.66
C PHE A 21 -6.98 5.79 -3.46
N TRP A 22 -7.68 6.24 -4.51
CA TRP A 22 -8.57 7.40 -4.44
C TRP A 22 -9.92 7.09 -3.79
N THR A 23 -10.34 5.82 -3.82
CA THR A 23 -11.55 5.34 -3.16
C THR A 23 -11.38 3.87 -2.80
N PHE A 24 -11.98 3.44 -1.70
CA PHE A 24 -11.91 2.05 -1.25
C PHE A 24 -13.21 1.64 -0.55
N SER A 25 -13.50 0.35 -0.55
CA SER A 25 -14.70 -0.15 0.14
C SER A 25 -14.64 0.16 1.63
N ALA A 26 -15.73 0.68 2.20
CA ALA A 26 -15.87 0.95 3.63
C ALA A 26 -15.70 -0.30 4.50
N ASP A 27 -15.82 -1.49 3.91
CA ASP A 27 -15.68 -2.77 4.62
C ASP A 27 -14.22 -3.15 4.92
N ILE A 28 -13.23 -2.41 4.39
CA ILE A 28 -11.82 -2.74 4.57
C ILE A 28 -11.21 -1.90 5.69
N VAL A 29 -10.89 -2.59 6.79
CA VAL A 29 -10.37 -1.98 8.01
C VAL A 29 -8.86 -1.69 7.89
N PRO A 30 -8.37 -0.52 8.37
CA PRO A 30 -6.94 -0.24 8.50
C PRO A 30 -6.18 -1.33 9.26
N PHE A 31 -4.91 -1.55 8.90
CA PHE A 31 -4.05 -2.49 9.63
C PHE A 31 -2.57 -2.12 9.54
N GLU A 32 -1.79 -2.61 10.50
CA GLU A 32 -0.33 -2.59 10.48
C GLU A 32 0.19 -3.99 10.78
N LEU A 33 1.10 -4.48 9.95
CA LEU A 33 1.78 -5.76 10.12
C LEU A 33 3.29 -5.54 10.10
N LYS A 34 4.03 -6.36 10.84
CA LYS A 34 5.49 -6.36 10.87
C LYS A 34 6.00 -7.72 10.43
N ASN A 35 6.98 -7.71 9.52
CA ASN A 35 7.75 -8.88 9.16
C ASN A 35 9.15 -8.72 9.79
N ASN A 36 9.40 -9.48 10.86
CA ASN A 36 10.67 -9.41 11.59
C ASN A 36 11.83 -10.05 10.82
N LEU A 37 11.54 -10.94 9.87
CA LEU A 37 12.55 -11.59 9.04
C LEU A 37 13.17 -10.58 8.07
N THR A 38 12.35 -9.81 7.38
CA THR A 38 12.81 -8.77 6.43
C THR A 38 13.04 -7.40 7.09
N LYS A 39 12.66 -7.24 8.38
CA LYS A 39 12.66 -5.98 9.14
C LYS A 39 11.79 -4.90 8.49
N GLU A 40 10.65 -5.30 7.93
CA GLU A 40 9.71 -4.42 7.25
C GLU A 40 8.38 -4.35 7.97
N ARG A 41 7.59 -3.35 7.60
CA ARG A 41 6.18 -3.23 7.96
C ARG A 41 5.32 -2.96 6.75
N LEU A 42 4.10 -3.48 6.80
CA LEU A 42 3.04 -3.23 5.84
C LEU A 42 1.91 -2.50 6.56
N VAL A 43 1.57 -1.30 6.12
CA VAL A 43 0.55 -0.45 6.71
C VAL A 43 -0.51 -0.15 5.66
N PHE A 44 -1.76 -0.47 5.96
CA PHE A 44 -2.92 0.02 5.23
C PHE A 44 -3.65 1.01 6.11
N ARG A 45 -3.74 2.27 5.67
CA ARG A 45 -4.35 3.33 6.49
C ARG A 45 -5.05 4.37 5.64
N HIS A 46 -6.01 5.02 6.27
CA HIS A 46 -6.57 6.26 5.79
C HIS A 46 -5.50 7.35 5.79
N PHE A 47 -5.47 8.16 4.74
CA PHE A 47 -4.52 9.27 4.58
C PHE A 47 -5.23 10.62 4.62
N GLU A 48 -6.33 10.78 3.86
CA GLU A 48 -7.18 11.99 3.76
C GLU A 48 -8.59 11.60 3.31
N GLU A 49 -9.61 12.46 3.43
CA GLU A 49 -11.03 12.30 2.98
C GLU A 49 -11.51 10.86 2.67
N ASP A 50 -11.33 10.40 1.43
CA ASP A 50 -11.66 9.05 0.94
C ASP A 50 -10.42 8.29 0.43
N GLU A 51 -9.23 8.81 0.73
CA GLU A 51 -7.94 8.39 0.21
C GLU A 51 -7.22 7.43 1.14
N TRP A 52 -6.70 6.35 0.55
CA TRP A 52 -6.03 5.28 1.29
C TRP A 52 -4.61 5.07 0.79
N LEU A 53 -3.74 4.68 1.72
CA LEU A 53 -2.37 4.30 1.43
C LEU A 53 -2.09 2.88 1.90
N LEU A 54 -1.47 2.08 1.02
CA LEU A 54 -0.80 0.83 1.36
C LEU A 54 0.70 1.02 1.23
N VAL A 55 1.41 0.94 2.36
CA VAL A 55 2.83 1.24 2.45
C VAL A 55 3.58 0.02 2.96
N ARG A 56 4.51 -0.51 2.15
CA ARG A 56 5.52 -1.47 2.61
C ARG A 56 6.86 -0.76 2.71
N CYS A 57 7.47 -0.80 3.89
CA CYS A 57 8.69 -0.04 4.18
C CYS A 57 9.53 -0.72 5.27
N PRO A 58 10.82 -0.34 5.43
CA PRO A 58 11.61 -0.77 6.56
C PRO A 58 10.97 -0.29 7.88
N ILE A 59 11.12 -1.07 8.95
CA ILE A 59 10.70 -0.67 10.30
C ILE A 59 11.51 0.56 10.74
N ASP A 60 12.82 0.54 10.50
CA ASP A 60 13.71 1.66 10.75
C ASP A 60 13.81 2.56 9.51
N ARG A 61 12.79 3.40 9.31
CA ARG A 61 12.70 4.32 8.17
C ARG A 61 12.86 5.76 8.61
N ASN A 62 13.50 6.58 7.77
CA ASN A 62 13.51 8.03 7.95
C ASN A 62 12.07 8.57 7.76
N LYS A 63 11.45 9.01 8.85
CA LYS A 63 10.04 9.45 8.85
C LYS A 63 9.81 10.61 7.90
N ASP A 64 10.68 11.62 7.89
CA ASP A 64 10.51 12.83 7.06
C ASP A 64 10.59 12.50 5.58
N LYS A 65 11.55 11.65 5.19
CA LYS A 65 11.69 11.16 3.82
C LYS A 65 10.44 10.42 3.36
N TRP A 66 9.92 9.53 4.21
CA TRP A 66 8.73 8.74 3.87
C TRP A 66 7.45 9.58 3.87
N SER A 67 7.29 10.53 4.78
CA SER A 67 6.17 11.47 4.76
C SER A 67 6.13 12.26 3.45
N LYS A 68 7.29 12.70 2.96
CA LYS A 68 7.37 13.38 1.66
C LYS A 68 6.95 12.46 0.51
N TRP A 69 7.42 11.22 0.48
CA TRP A 69 7.02 10.26 -0.56
C TRP A 69 5.56 9.86 -0.51
N GLU A 70 4.99 9.72 0.69
CA GLU A 70 3.57 9.42 0.90
C GLU A 70 2.70 10.59 0.37
N ALA A 71 3.09 11.84 0.66
CA ALA A 71 2.42 13.02 0.10
C ALA A 71 2.57 13.12 -1.43
N GLU A 72 3.76 12.85 -1.98
CA GLU A 72 3.98 12.83 -3.43
C GLU A 72 3.15 11.76 -4.15
N ALA A 73 2.86 10.61 -3.50
CA ALA A 73 2.12 9.51 -4.11
C ALA A 73 0.70 9.92 -4.54
N LYS A 74 0.06 10.84 -3.80
CA LYS A 74 -1.25 11.43 -4.14
C LYS A 74 -1.25 12.15 -5.49
N TYR A 75 -0.18 12.87 -5.80
CA TYR A 75 -0.11 13.75 -6.98
C TYR A 75 0.51 13.07 -8.21
N CYS A 76 0.94 11.82 -8.09
CA CYS A 76 1.62 11.08 -9.16
C CYS A 76 0.61 10.45 -10.14
N LEU A 77 0.02 11.28 -11.02
CA LEU A 77 -0.87 10.85 -12.11
C LEU A 77 -0.15 10.13 -13.29
N GLY A 78 1.19 10.05 -13.29
CA GLY A 78 1.98 9.64 -14.46
C GLY A 78 2.15 8.13 -14.67
N ASN A 79 2.12 7.32 -13.61
CA ASN A 79 2.29 5.85 -13.67
C ASN A 79 1.13 5.17 -12.94
N SER A 80 -0.05 5.18 -13.57
CA SER A 80 -1.23 4.46 -13.07
C SER A 80 -1.23 3.03 -13.56
N ILE A 81 -1.46 2.07 -12.67
CA ILE A 81 -1.64 0.66 -13.01
C ILE A 81 -3.05 0.28 -12.57
N ASP A 82 -3.93 0.02 -13.53
CA ASP A 82 -5.26 -0.52 -13.26
C ASP A 82 -5.14 -1.99 -12.85
N ILE A 83 -5.47 -2.28 -11.59
CA ILE A 83 -5.49 -3.65 -11.05
C ILE A 83 -6.93 -3.98 -10.67
N ASN A 84 -7.60 -4.72 -11.56
CA ASN A 84 -8.92 -5.26 -11.28
C ASN A 84 -8.80 -6.50 -10.38
N PHE A 85 -9.21 -6.38 -9.12
CA PHE A 85 -9.37 -7.52 -8.22
C PHE A 85 -10.73 -8.18 -8.48
N LYS A 86 -10.75 -9.32 -9.17
CA LYS A 86 -11.98 -10.12 -9.41
C LYS A 86 -12.49 -10.86 -8.16
N ASP A 87 -12.07 -10.43 -6.98
CA ASP A 87 -12.42 -11.06 -5.72
C ASP A 87 -13.73 -10.48 -5.20
N LYS A 88 -14.76 -11.33 -5.03
CA LYS A 88 -16.09 -10.92 -4.56
C LYS A 88 -16.05 -10.35 -3.14
N ASP A 89 -15.00 -10.67 -2.38
CA ASP A 89 -14.79 -10.17 -1.02
C ASP A 89 -14.00 -8.84 -0.98
N ILE A 90 -13.66 -8.27 -2.15
CA ILE A 90 -12.99 -6.97 -2.31
C ILE A 90 -13.89 -6.05 -3.17
N GLY A 91 -15.14 -5.90 -2.74
CA GLY A 91 -16.04 -4.84 -3.22
C GLY A 91 -17.08 -5.26 -4.26
N ASP A 92 -18.13 -4.44 -4.37
CA ASP A 92 -19.34 -4.57 -5.19
C ASP A 92 -19.12 -4.38 -6.70
N GLY A 93 -17.90 -4.57 -7.20
CA GLY A 93 -17.56 -4.46 -8.63
C GLY A 93 -17.39 -3.03 -9.13
N ARG A 94 -17.14 -2.04 -8.25
CA ARG A 94 -16.75 -0.69 -8.68
C ARG A 94 -15.30 -0.66 -9.17
N TRP A 95 -15.05 0.18 -10.16
CA TRP A 95 -13.72 0.46 -10.68
C TRP A 95 -12.87 1.13 -9.59
N TYR A 96 -11.77 0.50 -9.20
CA TYR A 96 -10.81 1.08 -8.26
C TYR A 96 -9.58 1.54 -9.02
N TYR A 97 -9.35 2.86 -9.04
CA TYR A 97 -8.11 3.41 -9.56
C TYR A 97 -7.01 3.16 -8.54
N VAL A 98 -6.10 2.23 -8.87
CA VAL A 98 -4.89 1.98 -8.08
C VAL A 98 -3.75 2.82 -8.67
N LEU A 99 -3.29 3.82 -7.91
CA LEU A 99 -2.07 4.54 -8.26
C LEU A 99 -0.92 3.89 -7.48
N ALA A 100 -0.26 2.93 -8.12
CA ALA A 100 0.87 2.23 -7.53
C ALA A 100 2.19 2.88 -7.96
N ARG A 101 2.86 3.57 -7.04
CA ARG A 101 4.25 3.97 -7.23
C ARG A 101 5.16 2.90 -6.66
N PHE A 102 5.68 2.05 -7.53
CA PHE A 102 6.85 1.22 -7.23
C PHE A 102 8.07 2.13 -7.22
N LEU A 103 8.30 2.77 -6.08
CA LEU A 103 9.59 3.37 -5.80
C LEU A 103 10.59 2.22 -5.76
N GLY A 104 11.35 2.03 -6.85
CA GLY A 104 12.52 1.18 -6.89
C GLY A 104 13.56 1.70 -5.89
N LEU A 105 13.33 1.44 -4.60
CA LEU A 105 14.26 1.69 -3.52
C LEU A 105 15.10 0.42 -3.41
N THR A 106 15.90 0.19 -4.44
CA THR A 106 17.12 -0.60 -4.28
C THR A 106 17.95 0.09 -3.20
N LEU A 107 18.28 -0.68 -2.16
CA LEU A 107 19.29 -0.32 -1.17
C LEU A 107 20.62 0.01 -1.85
#